data_AF-A0A949CML1-F1
#
_entry.id   AF-A0A949CML1-F1
#
_cell.length_a   1.000
_cell.length_b   1.000
_cell.length_c   1.000
_cell.angle_alpha   90.00
_cell.angle_beta   90.00
_cell.angle_gamma   90.00
#
_symmetry.space_group_name_H-M   'P 1'
#
loop_
_entity.id
_entity.type
_entity.pdbx_description
1 polymer ?
#
loop_
_entity_poly.entity_id
_entity_poly.type
_entity_poly.pdbx_seq_one_letter_code
_entity_poly.pdbx_strand_id
1 'polypeptide(L)'
;MFWIGTLLTGIGTMTYVSKLYLYWQVSRDLYRGGGVPVLDLPIVYPIVIAVGVTQILRSMDSIPFSLFGFVVWLTILLPTLGLMLLFESLGEPLRSEQMRKFQERMNKNH
;
A
#
# COMPACT_ATOMS: atom_id res chain seq x y z
N MET A 1 4.40 -5.14 -26.83
CA MET A 1 4.93 -4.64 -25.54
C MET A 1 3.91 -3.80 -24.78
N PHE A 2 3.19 -2.87 -25.44
CA PHE A 2 2.12 -2.06 -24.85
C PHE A 2 1.14 -2.86 -23.97
N TRP A 3 0.45 -3.87 -24.53
CA TRP A 3 -0.55 -4.68 -23.81
C TRP A 3 -0.01 -5.41 -22.57
N ILE A 4 1.25 -5.85 -22.60
CA ILE A 4 1.91 -6.50 -21.46
C ILE A 4 2.14 -5.48 -20.35
N GLY A 5 2.59 -4.27 -20.70
CA GLY A 5 2.70 -3.15 -19.77
C GLY A 5 1.36 -2.78 -19.16
N THR A 6 0.31 -2.67 -19.97
CA THR A 6 -1.06 -2.39 -19.50
C THR A 6 -1.58 -3.44 -18.52
N LEU A 7 -1.38 -4.72 -18.82
CA LEU A 7 -1.78 -5.81 -17.92
C LEU A 7 -0.99 -5.77 -16.61
N LEU A 8 0.34 -5.58 -16.67
CA LEU A 8 1.18 -5.48 -15.47
C LEU A 8 0.79 -4.28 -14.60
N THR A 9 0.58 -3.12 -15.20
CA THR A 9 0.14 -1.93 -14.48
C THR A 9 -1.26 -2.11 -13.91
N GLY A 10 -2.20 -2.67 -14.68
CA GLY A 10 -3.58 -2.90 -14.24
C GLY A 10 -3.66 -3.87 -13.07
N ILE A 11 -3.09 -5.07 -13.23
CA ILE A 11 -3.07 -6.10 -12.18
C ILE A 11 -2.27 -5.59 -10.97
N GLY A 12 -1.10 -4.99 -11.19
CA GLY A 12 -0.26 -4.44 -10.13
C GLY A 12 -0.98 -3.34 -9.34
N THR A 13 -1.72 -2.46 -10.00
CA THR A 13 -2.49 -1.39 -9.34
C THR A 13 -3.69 -1.96 -8.58
N MET A 14 -4.46 -2.88 -9.18
CA MET A 14 -5.59 -3.51 -8.49
C MET A 14 -5.14 -4.23 -7.23
N THR A 15 -4.10 -5.05 -7.34
CA THR A 15 -3.55 -5.80 -6.20
C THR A 15 -2.91 -4.88 -5.15
N TYR A 16 -2.23 -3.80 -5.57
CA TYR A 16 -1.72 -2.76 -4.68
C TYR A 16 -2.85 -2.12 -3.86
N VAL A 17 -3.93 -1.68 -4.51
CA VAL A 17 -5.07 -1.05 -3.84
C VAL A 17 -5.77 -2.02 -2.88
N SER A 18 -6.01 -3.26 -3.31
CA SER A 18 -6.59 -4.30 -2.44
C SER A 18 -5.74 -4.54 -1.19
N LYS A 19 -4.41 -4.55 -1.34
CA LYS A 19 -3.50 -4.76 -0.22
C LYS A 19 -3.40 -3.55 0.69
N LEU A 20 -3.42 -2.34 0.13
CA LEU A 20 -3.48 -1.10 0.89
C LEU A 20 -4.77 -1.04 1.74
N TYR A 21 -5.89 -1.50 1.19
CA TYR A 21 -7.15 -1.63 1.90
C TYR A 21 -7.07 -2.65 3.05
N LEU A 22 -6.50 -3.82 2.80
CA LEU A 22 -6.27 -4.82 3.85
C LEU A 22 -5.35 -4.27 4.95
N TYR A 23 -4.29 -3.55 4.58
CA TYR A 23 -3.40 -2.91 5.54
C TYR A 23 -4.14 -1.90 6.42
N TRP A 24 -5.00 -1.07 5.82
CA TRP A 24 -5.86 -0.12 6.54
C TRP A 24 -6.90 -0.78 7.45
N GLN A 25 -7.37 -1.97 7.12
CA GLN A 25 -8.25 -2.74 8.01
C GLN A 25 -7.48 -3.30 9.20
N VAL A 26 -6.31 -3.92 8.95
CA VAL A 26 -5.50 -4.53 10.01
C VAL A 26 -4.87 -3.47 10.92
N SER A 27 -4.54 -2.29 10.41
CA SER A 27 -4.05 -1.17 11.23
C SER A 27 -5.07 -0.72 12.29
N ARG A 28 -6.36 -1.03 12.10
CA ARG A 28 -7.47 -0.71 13.02
C ARG A 28 -8.06 -1.93 13.74
N ASP A 29 -7.55 -3.13 13.48
CA ASP A 29 -7.99 -4.35 14.16
C ASP A 29 -7.35 -4.43 15.56
N LEU A 30 -8.16 -4.83 16.54
CA LEU A 30 -7.83 -4.84 17.97
C LEU A 30 -6.84 -5.95 18.33
N TYR A 31 -6.96 -7.10 17.67
CA TYR A 31 -6.26 -8.34 18.02
C TYR A 31 -5.04 -8.63 17.13
N ARG A 32 -4.91 -7.93 15.99
CA ARG A 32 -3.89 -8.18 14.97
C ARG A 32 -3.00 -6.95 14.72
N GLY A 33 -2.58 -6.31 15.80
CA GLY A 33 -1.57 -5.25 15.74
C GLY A 33 -0.24 -5.77 15.20
N GLY A 34 -0.01 -5.63 13.89
CA GLY A 34 1.33 -5.73 13.29
C GLY A 34 1.68 -7.03 12.55
N GLY A 35 0.70 -7.77 12.02
CA GLY A 35 0.95 -9.10 11.44
C GLY A 35 0.86 -9.25 9.91
N VAL A 36 0.54 -8.20 9.14
CA VAL A 36 0.56 -8.35 7.67
C VAL A 36 2.01 -8.17 7.22
N PRO A 37 2.60 -9.07 6.42
CA PRO A 37 3.87 -8.77 5.76
C PRO A 37 3.65 -7.52 4.90
N VAL A 38 4.22 -6.39 5.33
CA VAL A 38 4.03 -5.08 4.70
C VAL A 38 5.19 -4.70 3.80
N LEU A 39 6.29 -5.48 3.76
CA LEU A 39 7.47 -5.16 2.94
C LEU A 39 7.17 -5.16 1.44
N ASP A 40 6.18 -5.92 1.02
CA ASP A 40 5.76 -6.01 -0.37
C ASP A 40 5.00 -4.76 -0.86
N LEU A 41 4.30 -4.03 0.02
CA LEU A 41 3.62 -2.77 -0.28
C LEU A 41 4.55 -1.66 -0.80
N PRO A 42 5.67 -1.31 -0.13
CA PRO A 42 6.60 -0.29 -0.61
C PRO A 42 7.62 -0.85 -1.61
N ILE A 43 7.94 -2.16 -1.59
CA ILE A 43 9.02 -2.69 -2.43
C ILE A 43 8.47 -3.36 -3.69
N VAL A 44 7.59 -4.35 -3.56
CA VAL A 44 7.20 -5.20 -4.69
C VAL A 44 6.22 -4.49 -5.63
N TYR A 45 5.12 -3.94 -5.09
CA TYR A 45 4.09 -3.31 -5.93
C TYR A 45 4.57 -2.07 -6.69
N PRO A 46 5.34 -1.15 -6.08
CA PRO A 46 5.84 0.02 -6.79
C PRO A 46 6.78 -0.35 -7.92
N ILE A 47 7.59 -1.41 -7.76
CA ILE A 47 8.45 -1.93 -8.83
C ILE A 47 7.59 -2.48 -9.98
N VAL A 48 6.60 -3.33 -9.68
CA VAL A 48 5.75 -3.93 -10.72
C VAL A 48 4.98 -2.86 -11.49
N ILE A 49 4.39 -1.88 -10.80
CA ILE A 49 3.66 -0.77 -11.43
C ILE A 49 4.62 0.10 -12.24
N ALA A 50 5.79 0.46 -11.71
CA ALA A 50 6.76 1.29 -12.40
C ALA A 50 7.30 0.61 -13.67
N VAL A 51 7.58 -0.70 -13.61
CA VAL A 51 7.97 -1.48 -14.80
C VAL A 51 6.84 -1.48 -15.82
N GLY A 52 5.59 -1.72 -15.41
CA GLY A 52 4.43 -1.69 -16.31
C GLY A 52 4.25 -0.33 -17.00
N VAL A 53 4.27 0.76 -16.23
CA VAL A 53 4.13 2.13 -16.75
C VAL A 53 5.28 2.48 -17.68
N THR A 54 6.52 2.12 -17.31
CA THR A 54 7.70 2.35 -18.16
C THR A 54 7.59 1.58 -19.48
N GLN A 55 7.09 0.34 -19.46
CA GLN A 55 6.88 -0.46 -20.68
C GLN A 55 5.82 0.15 -21.60
N ILE A 56 4.71 0.67 -21.03
CA ILE A 56 3.68 1.39 -21.80
C ILE A 56 4.30 2.61 -22.49
N LEU A 57 4.96 3.47 -21.72
CA LEU A 57 5.58 4.70 -22.24
C LEU A 57 6.68 4.42 -23.26
N ARG A 58 7.46 3.35 -23.05
CA ARG A 58 8.49 2.91 -24.01
C ARG A 58 7.87 2.50 -25.34
N SER A 59 6.73 1.82 -25.31
CA SER A 59 6.04 1.41 -26.53
C SER A 59 5.36 2.54 -27.29
N MET A 60 5.28 3.73 -26.68
CA MET A 60 4.76 4.96 -27.28
C MET A 60 5.89 5.95 -27.63
N ASP A 61 7.16 5.53 -27.55
CA ASP A 61 8.35 6.38 -27.71
C ASP A 61 8.29 7.69 -26.89
N SER A 62 7.61 7.64 -25.74
CA SER A 62 7.32 8.80 -24.89
C SER A 62 8.19 8.85 -23.64
N ILE A 63 9.28 8.06 -23.58
CA ILE A 63 10.21 8.10 -22.45
C ILE A 63 11.15 9.29 -22.63
N PRO A 64 11.15 10.26 -21.69
CA PRO A 64 11.96 11.47 -21.82
C PRO A 64 13.46 11.21 -21.58
N PHE A 65 13.83 10.22 -20.76
CA PHE A 65 15.21 9.85 -20.47
C PHE A 65 15.32 8.42 -19.90
N SER A 66 16.52 7.84 -19.93
CA SER A 66 16.77 6.43 -19.58
C SER A 66 16.37 6.04 -18.14
N LEU A 67 16.48 6.97 -17.19
CA LEU A 67 16.16 6.76 -15.77
C LEU A 67 14.69 7.09 -15.42
N PHE A 68 13.83 7.36 -16.39
CA PHE A 68 12.45 7.76 -16.12
C PHE A 68 11.68 6.70 -15.31
N GLY A 69 11.93 5.42 -15.54
CA GLY A 69 11.31 4.34 -14.76
C GLY A 69 11.68 4.37 -13.27
N PHE A 70 12.89 4.83 -12.93
CA PHE A 70 13.29 5.05 -11.53
C PHE A 70 12.52 6.22 -10.89
N VAL A 71 12.28 7.28 -11.67
CA VAL A 71 11.44 8.41 -11.22
C VAL A 71 10.01 7.94 -10.97
N VAL A 72 9.41 7.19 -11.89
CA VAL A 72 8.07 6.60 -11.72
C VAL A 72 8.02 5.74 -10.45
N TRP A 73 9.03 4.89 -10.24
CA TRP A 73 9.13 4.07 -9.04
C TRP A 73 9.18 4.91 -7.75
N LEU A 74 10.04 5.94 -7.70
CA LEU A 74 10.11 6.86 -6.56
C LEU A 74 8.79 7.59 -6.29
N THR A 75 8.11 8.03 -7.35
CA THR A 75 6.82 8.72 -7.25
C THR A 75 5.72 7.81 -6.70
N ILE A 76 5.83 6.49 -6.83
CA ILE A 76 4.88 5.54 -6.22
C ILE A 76 5.34 5.16 -4.80
N LEU A 77 6.64 4.94 -4.60
CA LEU A 77 7.23 4.55 -3.32
C LEU A 77 6.96 5.58 -2.22
N LEU A 78 7.26 6.86 -2.47
CA LEU A 78 7.18 7.90 -1.44
C LEU A 78 5.76 8.10 -0.90
N PRO A 79 4.70 8.21 -1.74
CA PRO A 79 3.33 8.23 -1.26
C PRO A 79 2.93 6.94 -0.54
N THR A 80 3.41 5.78 -0.99
CA THR A 80 3.12 4.50 -0.31
C THR A 80 3.64 4.50 1.11
N LEU A 81 4.90 4.92 1.32
CA LEU A 81 5.49 5.06 2.64
C LEU A 81 4.73 6.09 3.50
N GLY A 82 4.37 7.23 2.91
CA GLY A 82 3.55 8.24 3.58
C GLY A 82 2.19 7.71 4.04
N LEU A 83 1.50 6.93 3.20
CA LEU A 83 0.23 6.29 3.54
C LEU A 83 0.40 5.24 4.64
N MET A 84 1.48 4.47 4.62
CA MET A 84 1.76 3.48 5.66
C MET A 84 1.91 4.14 7.03
N LEU A 85 2.70 5.21 7.11
CA LEU A 85 2.88 6.00 8.33
C LEU A 85 1.56 6.65 8.79
N LEU A 86 0.78 7.20 7.85
CA LEU A 86 -0.51 7.79 8.15
C LEU A 86 -1.47 6.75 8.74
N PHE A 87 -1.52 5.55 8.17
CA PHE A 87 -2.42 4.48 8.62
C PHE A 87 -2.06 3.93 9.99
N GLU A 88 -0.77 3.91 10.33
CA GLU A 88 -0.30 3.61 11.69
C GLU A 88 -0.74 4.71 12.66
N SER A 89 -0.45 5.98 12.33
CA SER A 89 -0.79 7.12 13.20
C SER A 89 -2.29 7.24 13.48
N LEU A 90 -3.13 6.90 12.49
CA LEU A 90 -4.59 6.92 12.63
C LEU A 90 -5.13 5.65 13.27
N GLY A 91 -4.41 4.53 13.18
CA GLY A 91 -4.83 3.23 13.73
C GLY A 91 -4.67 3.13 15.25
N GLU A 92 -3.59 3.67 15.80
CA GLU A 92 -3.30 3.68 17.24
C GLU A 92 -4.39 4.28 18.14
N PRO A 93 -4.92 5.49 17.86
CA PRO A 93 -5.98 6.08 18.70
C PRO A 93 -7.27 5.26 18.66
N LEU A 94 -7.61 4.66 17.51
CA LEU A 94 -8.79 3.80 17.36
C LEU A 94 -8.65 2.50 18.15
N ARG A 95 -7.47 1.85 18.14
CA ARG A 95 -7.24 0.62 18.93
C ARG A 95 -7.31 0.89 20.43
N SER A 96 -6.70 1.97 20.90
CA SER A 96 -6.71 2.32 22.32
C SER A 96 -8.12 2.62 22.84
N GLU A 97 -8.95 3.32 22.06
CA GLU A 97 -10.34 3.60 22.44
C GLU A 97 -11.19 2.32 22.48
N GLN A 98 -10.99 1.41 21.52
CA GLN A 98 -11.70 0.13 21.49
C GLN A 98 -11.26 -0.81 22.63
N MET A 99 -9.97 -0.84 22.98
CA MET A 99 -9.43 -1.59 24.13
C MET A 99 -10.04 -1.08 25.44
N ARG A 100 -10.16 0.24 25.61
CA ARG A 100 -10.81 0.86 26.78
C ARG A 100 -12.27 0.43 26.89
N LYS A 101 -13.03 0.52 25.79
CA LYS A 101 -14.44 0.07 25.76
C LYS A 101 -14.59 -1.43 26.04
N PHE A 102 -13.62 -2.24 25.63
CA PHE A 102 -13.63 -3.68 25.91
C PHE A 102 -13.36 -3.97 27.41
N GLN A 103 -12.37 -3.30 28.01
CA GLN A 103 -12.09 -3.39 29.45
C GLN A 103 -13.28 -2.92 30.30
N GLU A 104 -13.94 -1.82 29.93
CA GLU A 104 -15.13 -1.31 30.63
C GLU A 104 -16.29 -2.33 30.62
N ARG A 105 -16.48 -3.08 29.52
CA ARG A 105 -17.49 -4.13 29.46
C ARG A 105 -17.12 -5.35 30.29
N MET A 106 -15.85 -5.74 30.32
CA MET A 106 -15.40 -6.86 31.15
C MET A 106 -15.56 -6.55 32.65
N ASN A 107 -15.18 -5.34 33.08
CA ASN A 107 -15.33 -4.91 34.48
C ASN A 107 -16.79 -4.75 34.93
N LYS A 108 -17.75 -4.56 34.00
CA LYS A 108 -19.19 -4.49 34.32
C LYS A 108 -19.86 -5.87 34.45
N ASN A 109 -19.24 -6.92 33.90
CA ASN A 109 -19.76 -8.28 33.90
C ASN A 109 -19.12 -9.17 34.99
N HIS A 110 -18.32 -8.58 35.89
CA HIS A 110 -17.84 -9.16 37.13
C HIS A 110 -18.44 -8.36 38.30
#